data_AF-A0A935GZ18-F1
#
_entry.id   AF-A0A935GZ18-F1
#
_cell.length_a   1.000
_cell.length_b   1.000
_cell.length_c   1.000
_cell.angle_alpha   90.00
_cell.angle_beta   90.00
_cell.angle_gamma   90.00
#
_symmetry.space_group_name_H-M   'P 1'
#
loop_
_entity.id
_entity.type
_entity.pdbx_description
1 polymer ?
#
loop_
_entity_poly.entity_id
_entity_poly.type
_entity_poly.pdbx_seq_one_letter_code
_entity_poly.pdbx_strand_id
1 'polypeptide(L)'
;MRDFPANALRATLVVTATPNLLIDGKPGRLSPGARIFSAKRMQVLSASLTGQKLLVNLVRDPQGLVHEVWILTEAEARLPHTLATPFPYSP
;
A
#
# COMPACT_ATOMS: atom_id res chain seq x y z
N MET A 1 0.37 -13.38 -10.47
CA MET A 1 0.77 -12.98 -9.10
C MET A 1 1.42 -11.61 -9.19
N ARG A 2 1.15 -10.72 -8.23
CA ARG A 2 1.78 -9.41 -8.17
C ARG A 2 2.94 -9.48 -7.19
N ASP A 3 4.14 -9.17 -7.66
CA ASP A 3 5.30 -9.08 -6.78
C ASP A 3 5.16 -7.87 -5.86
N PHE A 4 5.04 -8.17 -4.57
CA PHE A 4 5.17 -7.20 -3.51
C PHE A 4 6.56 -7.35 -2.91
N PRO A 5 7.23 -6.26 -2.53
CA PRO A 5 8.49 -6.36 -1.83
C PRO A 5 8.28 -7.08 -0.49
N ALA A 6 9.29 -7.82 -0.02
CA ALA A 6 9.15 -8.66 1.18
C ALA A 6 8.84 -7.88 2.47
N ASN A 7 9.10 -6.57 2.47
CA ASN A 7 8.80 -5.64 3.57
C ASN A 7 7.40 -4.98 3.44
N ALA A 8 6.60 -5.37 2.45
CA ALA A 8 5.26 -4.83 2.30
C ALA A 8 4.33 -5.33 3.42
N LEU A 9 3.80 -4.39 4.20
CA LEU A 9 2.87 -4.65 5.27
C LEU A 9 1.43 -4.52 4.76
N ARG A 10 0.60 -5.53 5.03
CA ARG A 10 -0.83 -5.47 4.72
C ARG A 10 -1.55 -4.69 5.81
N ALA A 11 -2.27 -3.64 5.41
CA ALA A 11 -2.99 -2.76 6.32
C ALA A 11 -4.24 -2.18 5.66
N THR A 12 -5.15 -1.68 6.47
CA THR A 12 -6.27 -0.86 6.01
C THR A 12 -5.85 0.60 5.97
N LEU A 13 -5.92 1.22 4.81
CA LEU A 13 -5.59 2.62 4.60
C LEU A 13 -6.87 3.44 4.41
N VAL A 14 -6.97 4.54 5.17
CA VAL A 14 -8.00 5.57 4.97
C VAL A 14 -7.28 6.90 4.81
N VAL A 15 -7.39 7.52 3.64
CA VAL A 15 -6.86 8.88 3.46
C VAL A 15 -7.83 9.85 4.12
N THR A 16 -7.39 10.56 5.16
CA THR A 16 -8.25 11.55 5.87
C THR A 16 -8.06 12.94 5.28
N ALA A 17 -6.82 13.40 5.20
CA ALA A 17 -6.45 14.66 4.58
C ALA A 17 -4.98 14.61 4.19
N THR A 18 -4.66 14.48 2.90
CA THR A 18 -3.29 14.37 2.40
C THR A 18 -2.39 15.49 2.97
N PRO A 19 -1.20 15.17 3.53
CA PRO A 19 -0.53 13.85 3.56
C PRO A 19 -0.89 12.96 4.76
N ASN A 20 -1.82 13.36 5.62
CA ASN A 20 -2.28 12.56 6.76
C ASN A 20 -3.28 11.47 6.32
N LEU A 21 -3.18 10.32 6.97
CA LEU A 21 -4.00 9.14 6.71
C LEU A 21 -4.14 8.30 7.98
N LEU A 22 -5.01 7.30 7.95
CA LEU A 22 -5.13 6.29 8.99
C LEU A 22 -4.67 4.94 8.44
N ILE A 23 -3.82 4.24 9.20
CA ILE A 23 -3.35 2.87 8.93
C ILE A 23 -3.90 2.00 10.05
N ASP A 24 -4.82 1.09 9.72
CA ASP A 24 -5.53 0.25 10.70
C ASP A 24 -6.15 1.08 11.84
N GLY A 25 -6.66 2.26 11.50
CA GLY A 25 -7.26 3.21 12.45
C GLY A 25 -6.26 4.06 13.25
N LYS A 26 -4.94 3.83 13.08
CA LYS A 26 -3.89 4.64 13.72
C LYS A 26 -3.44 5.78 12.81
N PRO A 27 -3.10 6.95 13.34
CA PRO A 27 -2.58 8.06 12.55
C PRO A 27 -1.28 7.67 11.84
N GLY A 28 -1.22 7.97 10.55
CA GLY A 28 -0.07 7.79 9.68
C GLY A 28 0.09 8.98 8.73
N ARG A 29 1.19 9.00 7.99
CA ARG A 29 1.50 10.06 7.04
C ARG A 29 2.20 9.50 5.81
N LEU A 30 1.87 10.05 4.64
CA LEU A 30 2.58 9.79 3.39
C LEU A 30 3.95 10.49 3.40
N SER A 31 4.97 9.81 2.87
CA SER A 31 6.27 10.43 2.63
C SER A 31 6.16 11.49 1.52
N PRO A 32 7.06 12.48 1.48
CA PRO A 32 7.28 13.28 0.29
C PRO A 32 7.56 12.35 -0.90
N GLY A 33 6.76 12.44 -1.97
CA GLY A 33 6.88 11.57 -3.14
C GLY A 33 6.25 10.18 -3.02
N ALA A 34 5.39 9.94 -2.01
CA ALA A 34 4.71 8.66 -1.86
C ALA A 34 3.91 8.27 -3.11
N ARG A 35 3.98 6.99 -3.49
CA ARG A 35 3.31 6.46 -4.68
C ARG A 35 2.20 5.50 -4.29
N ILE A 36 1.01 5.73 -4.85
CA ILE A 36 -0.13 4.85 -4.65
C ILE A 36 -0.45 4.19 -5.99
N PHE A 37 -0.45 2.86 -6.00
CA PHE A 37 -0.77 2.05 -7.16
C PHE A 37 -2.10 1.34 -6.94
N SER A 38 -2.99 1.45 -7.92
CA SER A 38 -4.17 0.60 -8.05
C SER A 38 -3.78 -0.88 -8.19
N ALA A 39 -4.75 -1.77 -8.02
CA ALA A 39 -4.65 -3.20 -8.35
C ALA A 39 -4.13 -3.45 -9.77
N LYS A 40 -4.42 -2.54 -10.72
CA LYS A 40 -3.97 -2.61 -12.12
C LYS A 40 -2.57 -2.03 -12.39
N ARG A 41 -1.73 -1.84 -11.35
CA ARG A 41 -0.42 -1.14 -11.41
C ARG A 41 -0.48 0.31 -11.94
N MET A 42 -1.66 0.91 -12.00
CA MET A 42 -1.84 2.31 -12.37
C MET A 42 -1.61 3.21 -11.17
N GLN A 43 -0.88 4.31 -11.35
CA GLN A 43 -0.72 5.31 -10.28
C GLN A 43 -2.04 6.04 -10.05
N VAL A 44 -2.45 6.16 -8.79
CA VAL A 44 -3.68 6.83 -8.37
C VAL A 44 -3.33 8.01 -7.47
N LEU A 45 -4.06 9.11 -7.61
CA LEU A 45 -3.90 10.27 -6.74
C LEU A 45 -4.47 9.97 -5.35
N SER A 46 -3.66 10.20 -4.32
CA SER A 46 -4.06 10.03 -2.91
C SER A 46 -5.29 10.88 -2.56
N ALA A 47 -5.37 12.10 -3.09
CA ALA A 47 -6.50 13.00 -2.89
C ALA A 47 -7.83 12.40 -3.37
N SER A 48 -7.83 11.60 -4.45
CA SER A 48 -9.04 10.94 -4.97
C SER A 48 -9.53 9.80 -4.08
N LEU A 49 -8.72 9.35 -3.12
CA LEU A 49 -9.02 8.24 -2.21
C LEU A 49 -9.46 8.73 -0.82
N THR A 50 -9.60 10.03 -0.64
CA THR A 50 -10.00 10.65 0.63
C THR A 50 -11.35 10.10 1.10
N GLY A 51 -11.42 9.66 2.36
CA GLY A 51 -12.61 9.07 2.98
C GLY A 51 -12.87 7.59 2.64
N GLN A 52 -12.11 6.98 1.73
CA GLN A 52 -12.28 5.58 1.36
C GLN A 52 -11.48 4.65 2.27
N LYS A 53 -12.10 3.54 2.70
CA LYS A 53 -11.43 2.47 3.46
C LYS A 53 -10.92 1.41 2.48
N LEU A 54 -9.62 1.41 2.25
CA LEU A 54 -8.98 0.56 1.24
C LEU A 54 -8.09 -0.46 1.91
N LEU A 55 -8.15 -1.72 1.46
CA LEU A 55 -7.16 -2.71 1.86
C LEU A 55 -5.94 -2.56 0.97
N VAL A 56 -4.77 -2.39 1.59
CA VAL A 56 -3.53 -2.11 0.86
C VAL A 56 -2.40 -2.96 1.38
N ASN A 57 -1.39 -3.16 0.54
CA ASN A 57 -0.03 -3.43 0.98
C ASN A 57 0.72 -2.11 0.97
N LEU A 58 1.53 -1.82 1.98
CA LEU A 58 2.31 -0.60 2.06
C LEU A 58 3.74 -0.85 2.53
N VAL A 59 4.66 -0.01 2.07
CA VAL A 59 6.04 0.04 2.54
C VAL A 59 6.28 1.39 3.20
N ARG A 60 6.99 1.36 4.33
CA ARG A 60 7.42 2.55 5.04
C ARG A 60 8.87 2.87 4.71
N ASP A 61 9.19 4.15 4.64
CA ASP A 61 10.57 4.63 4.55
C ASP A 61 11.28 4.51 5.92
N PRO A 62 12.60 4.73 5.99
CA PRO A 62 13.36 4.70 7.24
C PRO A 62 12.86 5.68 8.31
N GLN A 63 12.19 6.77 7.92
CA GLN A 63 11.56 7.73 8.84
C GLN A 63 10.19 7.25 9.36
N GLY A 64 9.71 6.09 8.90
CA GLY A 64 8.42 5.51 9.29
C GLY A 64 7.21 6.06 8.53
N LEU A 65 7.43 6.88 7.50
CA LEU A 65 6.38 7.43 6.63
C LEU A 65 6.02 6.41 5.55
N VAL A 66 4.78 6.46 5.08
CA VAL A 66 4.30 5.56 4.01
C VAL A 66 4.86 6.03 2.67
N HIS A 67 5.72 5.21 2.06
CA HIS A 67 6.40 5.53 0.81
C HIS A 67 5.72 4.94 -0.42
N GLU A 68 5.34 3.66 -0.35
CA GLU A 68 4.65 2.99 -1.43
C GLU A 68 3.40 2.30 -0.91
N VAL A 69 2.33 2.36 -1.70
CA VAL A 69 1.03 1.77 -1.38
C VAL A 69 0.50 1.04 -2.61
N TRP A 70 0.06 -0.19 -2.43
CA TRP A 70 -0.61 -0.99 -3.43
C TRP A 70 -2.02 -1.33 -2.96
N ILE A 71 -3.03 -0.78 -3.63
CA ILE A 71 -4.44 -1.06 -3.36
C ILE A 71 -4.75 -2.48 -3.84
N LEU A 72 -5.27 -3.30 -2.94
CA LEU A 72 -5.72 -4.66 -3.23
C LEU A 72 -7.16 -4.61 -3.71
N THR A 73 -7.48 -5.40 -4.73
CA THR A 73 -8.87 -5.70 -5.10
C THR A 73 -9.55 -6.55 -4.03
N GLU A 74 -10.88 -6.58 -4.02
CA GLU A 74 -11.65 -7.50 -3.17
C GLU A 74 -11.27 -8.97 -3.41
N ALA A 75 -10.96 -9.33 -4.66
CA ALA A 75 -10.49 -10.66 -5.03
C ALA A 75 -9.14 -10.99 -4.38
N GLU A 76 -8.19 -10.05 -4.41
CA GLU A 76 -6.88 -10.19 -3.74
C GLU A 76 -7.00 -10.13 -2.22
N ALA A 77 -7.95 -9.36 -1.70
CA ALA A 77 -8.25 -9.30 -0.28
C ALA A 77 -8.72 -10.67 0.26
N ARG A 78 -9.34 -11.48 -0.59
CA ARG A 78 -9.81 -12.84 -0.26
C ARG A 78 -8.72 -13.89 -0.38
N LEU A 79 -7.61 -13.61 -1.07
CA LEU A 79 -6.49 -14.54 -1.19
C LEU A 79 -5.62 -14.52 0.09
N PRO A 80 -5.26 -15.70 0.63
CA PRO A 80 -4.33 -15.80 1.75
C PRO A 80 -2.95 -15.26 1.36
N HIS A 81 -2.22 -14.69 2.33
CA HIS A 81 -0.90 -14.04 2.18
C HIS A 81 0.19 -14.95 1.56
N THR A 82 -0.06 -16.26 1.44
CA THR A 82 0.90 -17.26 0.98
C THR A 82 0.93 -17.35 -0.54
N LEU A 83 1.59 -16.41 -1.22
CA LEU A 83 2.34 -16.69 -2.46
C LEU A 83 3.46 -15.64 -2.63
N ALA A 84 4.34 -15.53 -1.63
CA ALA A 84 5.64 -14.91 -1.81
C ALA A 84 6.56 -15.94 -2.47
N THR A 85 6.56 -16.03 -3.79
CA THR A 85 7.70 -16.62 -4.49
C THR A 85 8.84 -15.60 -4.41
N PRO A 86 9.97 -15.90 -3.74
CA PRO A 86 11.14 -15.06 -3.84
C PRO A 86 11.63 -15.13 -5.29
N PHE A 87 11.58 -14.03 -6.02
CA PHE A 87 12.34 -13.93 -7.27
C PHE A 87 13.83 -14.00 -6.90
N PRO A 88 14.59 -15.00 -7.36
CA PRO A 88 16.03 -14.96 -7.24
C PRO A 88 16.55 -13.82 -8.12
N TYR A 89 17.36 -12.96 -7.52
CA TYR A 89 18.24 -12.07 -8.26
C TYR A 89 19.13 -12.94 -9.16
N SER A 90 19.07 -12.75 -10.48
CA SER A 90 20.00 -13.40 -11.42
C SER A 90 21.08 -12.37 -11.81
N PRO A 91 22.37 -12.79 -11.88
CA PRO A 91 23.53 -11.90 -11.96
C PRO A 91 23.67 -11.13 -13.29
#